data_AF-A0A1D9M9R6-F1
#
_entry.id   AF-A0A1D9M9R6-F1
#
_cell.length_a   1.000
_cell.length_b   1.000
_cell.length_c   1.000
_cell.angle_alpha   90.00
_cell.angle_beta   90.00
_cell.angle_gamma   90.00
#
_symmetry.space_group_name_H-M   'P 1'
#
loop_
_entity.id
_entity.type
_entity.pdbx_description
1 polymer ?
#
loop_
_entity_poly.entity_id
_entity_poly.type
_entity_poly.pdbx_seq_one_letter_code
_entity_poly.pdbx_strand_id
1 'polypeptide(L)'
;MTHERMTISLYDVASALNVSEAAARGWLLRSGAIPHFARSRYPALMRPDEIIVRLRGARKRGCTSNEAFAILQIDAQRRDAEPGIPFGADCERRAAELRACLTELELSRYLAVRGALHAGLIGALWAEAFKADVGVLLDLALIHPSVMLYVFGGDHSELPQSADAWRHWGHAFAVPQLATLRHLQKEAA
;
A
#
# COMPACT_ATOMS: atom_id res chain seq x y z
N MET A 1 15.46 -10.07 -8.31
CA MET A 1 15.03 -9.78 -6.92
C MET A 1 13.82 -8.90 -7.02
N THR A 2 12.66 -9.38 -6.59
CA THR A 2 11.40 -8.64 -6.59
C THR A 2 11.55 -7.44 -5.65
N HIS A 3 11.47 -6.23 -6.19
CA HIS A 3 11.55 -4.98 -5.43
C HIS A 3 10.26 -4.77 -4.63
N GLU A 4 10.03 -5.60 -3.63
CA GLU A 4 8.94 -5.38 -2.69
C GLU A 4 9.30 -4.16 -1.83
N ARG A 5 8.43 -3.13 -1.83
CA ARG A 5 8.66 -1.87 -1.11
C ARG A 5 8.58 -2.07 0.40
N MET A 6 9.70 -2.45 1.00
CA MET A 6 9.88 -2.56 2.44
C MET A 6 10.83 -1.45 2.89
N THR A 7 10.29 -0.49 3.64
CA THR A 7 10.97 0.78 3.97
C THR A 7 10.94 1.09 5.46
N ILE A 8 10.08 0.39 6.20
CA ILE A 8 9.78 0.67 7.60
C ILE A 8 10.42 -0.38 8.50
N SER A 9 11.26 0.06 9.42
CA SER A 9 11.83 -0.77 10.48
C SER A 9 10.95 -0.74 11.74
N LEU A 10 11.24 -1.62 12.69
CA LEU A 10 10.59 -1.60 14.00
C LEU A 10 10.83 -0.28 14.75
N TYR A 11 12.04 0.28 14.64
CA TYR A 11 12.40 1.56 15.26
C TYR A 11 11.52 2.69 14.73
N ASP A 12 11.23 2.71 13.42
CA ASP A 12 10.37 3.71 12.80
C ASP A 12 8.95 3.63 13.33
N VAL A 13 8.40 2.43 13.49
CA VAL A 13 7.08 2.24 14.10
C VAL A 13 7.07 2.74 15.54
N ALA A 14 8.09 2.39 16.33
CA ALA A 14 8.20 2.85 17.71
C ALA A 14 8.27 4.38 17.80
N SER A 15 9.08 5.00 16.92
CA SER A 15 9.23 6.45 16.82
C SER A 15 7.92 7.13 16.38
N ALA A 16 7.26 6.64 15.34
CA ALA A 16 6.01 7.21 14.83
C ALA A 16 4.87 7.15 15.86
N LEU A 17 4.84 6.09 16.67
CA LEU A 17 3.83 5.88 17.70
C LEU A 17 4.22 6.48 19.07
N ASN A 18 5.44 7.01 19.20
CA ASN A 18 6.02 7.48 20.47
C ASN A 18 5.94 6.42 21.60
N VAL A 19 6.42 5.21 21.30
CA VAL A 19 6.45 4.08 22.25
C VAL A 19 7.82 3.40 22.25
N SER A 20 8.05 2.49 23.19
CA SER A 20 9.26 1.66 23.16
C SER A 20 9.23 0.64 22.02
N GLU A 21 10.40 0.31 21.47
CA GLU A 21 10.52 -0.77 20.49
C GLU A 21 9.99 -2.11 21.00
N ALA A 22 10.13 -2.38 22.30
CA ALA A 22 9.59 -3.59 22.93
C ALA A 22 8.06 -3.65 22.85
N ALA A 23 7.37 -2.53 23.05
CA ALA A 23 5.92 -2.43 22.90
C ALA A 23 5.49 -2.65 21.45
N ALA A 24 6.11 -1.93 20.51
CA ALA A 24 5.85 -2.07 19.07
C ALA A 24 6.10 -3.51 18.59
N ARG A 25 7.20 -4.14 19.04
CA ARG A 25 7.54 -5.53 18.74
C ARG A 25 6.48 -6.48 19.26
N GLY A 26 6.01 -6.25 20.48
CA GLY A 26 4.95 -7.05 21.10
C GLY A 26 3.67 -7.06 20.26
N TRP A 27 3.26 -5.92 19.68
CA TRP A 27 2.09 -5.86 18.81
C TRP A 27 2.31 -6.57 17.48
N LEU A 28 3.41 -6.23 16.79
CA LEU A 28 3.67 -6.71 15.43
C LEU A 28 3.97 -8.21 15.37
N LEU A 29 4.82 -8.75 16.26
CA LEU A 29 5.17 -10.17 16.24
C LEU A 29 4.00 -11.07 16.64
N ARG A 30 3.20 -10.67 17.65
CA ARG A 30 2.00 -11.46 18.06
C ARG A 30 0.93 -11.51 16.98
N SER A 31 0.89 -10.49 16.12
CA SER A 31 -0.05 -10.42 15.00
C SER A 31 0.47 -11.10 13.72
N GLY A 32 1.66 -11.71 13.77
CA GLY A 32 2.25 -12.39 12.62
C GLY A 32 2.81 -11.46 11.54
N ALA A 33 3.21 -10.22 11.89
CA ALA A 33 4.03 -9.42 10.98
C ALA A 33 5.41 -10.10 10.87
N ILE A 34 5.73 -10.62 9.68
CA ILE A 34 6.98 -11.35 9.45
C ILE A 34 8.03 -10.35 8.95
N PRO A 35 9.15 -10.15 9.68
CA PRO A 35 10.27 -9.42 9.12
C PRO A 35 10.84 -10.18 7.92
N HIS A 36 10.78 -9.58 6.73
CA HIS A 36 11.16 -10.25 5.48
C HIS A 36 12.69 -10.36 5.26
N PHE A 37 13.49 -9.65 6.06
CA PHE A 37 14.95 -9.72 6.02
C PHE A 37 15.53 -10.02 7.41
N ALA A 38 15.49 -11.29 7.82
CA ALA A 38 16.10 -11.75 9.09
C ALA A 38 17.52 -12.34 8.92
N ARG A 39 18.12 -12.30 7.72
CA ARG A 39 19.37 -13.03 7.41
C ARG A 39 20.64 -12.19 7.21
N SER A 40 20.67 -10.89 7.51
CA SER A 40 21.94 -10.14 7.44
C SER A 40 22.00 -8.94 8.39
N ARG A 41 23.16 -8.27 8.49
CA ARG A 41 23.51 -7.12 9.35
C ARG A 41 22.58 -5.89 9.26
N TYR A 42 21.48 -5.95 8.52
CA TYR A 42 20.54 -4.85 8.32
C TYR A 42 19.27 -5.03 9.17
N PRO A 43 18.65 -3.93 9.62
CA PRO A 43 17.37 -4.00 10.31
C PRO A 43 16.34 -4.64 9.39
N ALA A 44 15.53 -5.54 9.94
CA ALA A 44 14.45 -6.13 9.17
C ALA A 44 13.42 -5.07 8.80
N LEU A 45 13.18 -4.91 7.50
CA LEU A 45 12.21 -3.96 6.96
C LEU A 45 10.87 -4.65 6.70
N MET A 46 9.81 -3.86 6.80
CA MET A 46 8.41 -4.25 6.70
C MET A 46 7.69 -3.26 5.76
N ARG A 47 6.52 -3.68 5.27
CA ARG A 47 5.68 -2.85 4.39
C ARG A 47 4.71 -2.00 5.23
N PRO A 48 4.50 -0.72 4.87
CA PRO A 48 3.58 0.16 5.61
C PRO A 48 2.15 -0.39 5.73
N ASP A 49 1.61 -0.97 4.66
CA ASP A 49 0.24 -1.50 4.62
C ASP A 49 0.03 -2.64 5.62
N GLU A 50 0.97 -3.59 5.68
CA GLU A 50 0.91 -4.70 6.63
C GLU A 50 1.04 -4.20 8.06
N ILE A 51 1.95 -3.26 8.33
CA ILE A 51 2.11 -2.67 9.66
C ILE A 51 0.80 -2.02 10.12
N ILE A 52 0.15 -1.23 9.26
CA ILE A 52 -1.09 -0.52 9.60
C ILE A 52 -2.20 -1.51 9.93
N VAL A 53 -2.44 -2.51 9.06
CA VAL A 53 -3.44 -3.56 9.28
C VAL A 53 -3.21 -4.26 10.61
N ARG A 54 -1.96 -4.66 10.87
CA ARG A 54 -1.59 -5.41 12.07
C ARG A 54 -1.75 -4.58 13.34
N LEU A 55 -1.36 -3.30 13.32
CA LEU A 55 -1.57 -2.40 14.44
C LEU A 55 -3.07 -2.13 14.72
N ARG A 56 -3.92 -2.11 13.68
CA ARG A 56 -5.38 -2.01 13.85
C ARG A 56 -5.98 -3.21 14.56
N GLY A 57 -5.53 -4.42 14.24
CA GLY A 57 -6.00 -5.64 14.90
C GLY A 57 -5.41 -5.89 16.29
N ALA A 58 -4.13 -5.53 16.51
CA ALA A 58 -3.39 -5.92 17.71
C ALA A 58 -3.61 -5.01 18.94
N ARG A 59 -4.08 -3.77 18.73
CA ARG A 59 -4.22 -2.76 19.79
C ARG A 59 -5.68 -2.60 20.20
N LYS A 60 -5.95 -2.48 21.50
CA LYS A 60 -7.31 -2.26 22.05
C LYS A 60 -8.03 -1.05 21.44
N ARG A 61 -7.28 0.02 21.12
CA ARG A 61 -7.80 1.23 20.47
C ARG A 61 -7.52 1.28 18.95
N GLY A 62 -6.95 0.21 18.39
CA GLY A 62 -6.47 0.17 17.01
C GLY A 62 -5.30 1.12 16.73
N CYS A 63 -4.98 1.26 15.45
CA CYS A 63 -4.07 2.27 14.89
C CYS A 63 -4.91 3.41 14.33
N THR A 64 -4.74 4.61 14.87
CA THR A 64 -5.46 5.81 14.39
C THR A 64 -4.94 6.25 13.03
N SER A 65 -5.71 7.05 12.30
CA SER A 65 -5.28 7.62 11.02
C SER A 65 -4.03 8.47 11.15
N ASN A 66 -3.89 9.23 12.25
CA ASN A 66 -2.70 10.05 12.52
C ASN A 66 -1.44 9.19 12.73
N GLU A 67 -1.56 8.08 13.46
CA GLU A 67 -0.47 7.13 13.67
C GLU A 67 -0.08 6.43 12.36
N ALA A 68 -1.07 6.00 11.56
CA ALA A 68 -0.83 5.44 10.23
C ALA A 68 -0.13 6.46 9.31
N PHE A 69 -0.57 7.72 9.35
CA PHE A 69 0.02 8.79 8.57
C PHE A 69 1.47 9.08 8.99
N ALA A 70 1.79 9.10 10.28
CA ALA A 70 3.15 9.28 10.77
C ALA A 70 4.11 8.18 10.26
N ILE A 71 3.65 6.93 10.21
CA ILE A 71 4.42 5.82 9.60
C ILE A 71 4.64 6.07 8.10
N LEU A 72 3.60 6.50 7.39
CA LEU A 72 3.66 6.77 5.96
C LEU A 72 4.55 7.97 5.61
N GLN A 73 4.66 8.97 6.49
CA GLN A 73 5.59 10.08 6.30
C GLN A 73 7.05 9.61 6.34
N ILE A 74 7.38 8.64 7.21
CA ILE A 74 8.72 8.03 7.24
C ILE A 74 8.98 7.23 5.96
N ASP A 75 7.98 6.48 5.49
CA ASP A 75 8.04 5.76 4.22
C ASP A 75 8.31 6.71 3.04
N ALA A 76 7.56 7.81 2.95
CA ALA A 76 7.67 8.82 1.91
C ALA A 76 9.09 9.43 1.80
N GLN A 77 9.79 9.59 2.93
CA GLN A 77 11.16 10.12 2.96
C GLN A 77 12.21 9.15 2.41
N ARG A 78 11.90 7.86 2.29
CA ARG A 78 12.88 6.80 1.98
C ARG A 78 12.62 6.08 0.67
N ARG A 79 11.37 6.08 0.20
CA ARG A 79 10.99 5.39 -1.02
C ARG A 79 11.14 6.26 -2.26
N ASP A 80 11.19 5.59 -3.40
CA ASP A 80 10.81 6.20 -4.67
C ASP A 80 9.27 6.19 -4.80
N ALA A 81 8.70 7.30 -5.27
CA ALA A 81 7.26 7.46 -5.49
C ALA A 81 6.77 6.91 -6.84
N GLU A 82 7.64 6.20 -7.57
CA GLU A 82 7.33 5.61 -8.86
C GLU A 82 6.05 4.75 -8.82
N PRO A 83 5.05 4.92 -9.70
CA PRO A 83 3.83 4.11 -9.68
C PRO A 83 4.02 2.64 -10.12
N GLY A 84 5.10 2.34 -10.82
CA GLY A 84 5.28 1.10 -11.58
C GLY A 84 5.96 -0.06 -10.84
N ILE A 85 6.21 0.05 -9.53
CA ILE A 85 6.88 -1.05 -8.82
C ILE A 85 5.87 -2.17 -8.53
N PRO A 86 6.15 -3.44 -8.92
CA PRO A 86 5.27 -4.56 -8.66
C PRO A 86 5.04 -4.79 -7.16
N PHE A 87 3.80 -5.12 -6.78
CA PHE A 87 3.43 -5.34 -5.38
C PHE A 87 3.72 -6.76 -4.86
N GLY A 88 4.14 -7.68 -5.71
CA GLY A 88 4.41 -9.07 -5.33
C GLY A 88 3.15 -9.93 -5.25
N ALA A 89 3.35 -11.21 -4.93
CA ALA A 89 2.34 -12.26 -5.09
C ALA A 89 1.14 -12.15 -4.13
N ASP A 90 1.33 -11.53 -2.96
CA ASP A 90 0.31 -11.44 -1.91
C ASP A 90 -0.50 -10.13 -1.95
N CYS A 91 -0.36 -9.34 -3.01
CA CYS A 91 -0.91 -7.99 -3.13
C CYS A 91 -2.44 -7.93 -2.98
N GLU A 92 -3.18 -8.88 -3.56
CA GLU A 92 -4.65 -8.92 -3.47
C GLU A 92 -5.12 -9.14 -2.02
N ARG A 93 -4.48 -10.09 -1.31
CA ARG A 93 -4.75 -10.34 0.11
C ARG A 93 -4.49 -9.09 0.93
N ARG A 94 -3.34 -8.43 0.73
CA ARG A 94 -2.96 -7.22 1.47
C ARG A 94 -3.93 -6.06 1.22
N ALA A 95 -4.32 -5.85 -0.03
CA ALA A 95 -5.31 -4.83 -0.39
C ALA A 95 -6.67 -5.09 0.26
N ALA A 96 -7.14 -6.35 0.28
CA ALA A 96 -8.38 -6.73 0.94
C ALA A 96 -8.32 -6.51 2.47
N GLU A 97 -7.23 -6.94 3.12
CA GLU A 97 -7.02 -6.73 4.56
C GLU A 97 -6.98 -5.23 4.93
N LEU A 98 -6.29 -4.42 4.13
CA LEU A 98 -6.23 -2.96 4.34
C LEU A 98 -7.60 -2.32 4.13
N ARG A 99 -8.32 -2.69 3.07
CA ARG A 99 -9.67 -2.17 2.78
C ARG A 99 -10.65 -2.50 3.90
N ALA A 100 -10.60 -3.71 4.44
CA ALA A 100 -11.52 -4.17 5.49
C ALA A 100 -11.34 -3.41 6.82
N CYS A 101 -10.19 -2.77 7.04
CA CYS A 101 -9.93 -2.03 8.27
C CYS A 101 -10.07 -0.51 8.14
N LEU A 102 -10.43 0.03 6.97
CA LEU A 102 -10.61 1.48 6.80
C LEU A 102 -11.79 2.01 7.63
N THR A 103 -11.62 3.22 8.17
CA THR A 103 -12.72 4.02 8.71
C THR A 103 -13.57 4.61 7.59
N GLU A 104 -14.76 5.14 7.91
CA GLU A 104 -15.63 5.79 6.91
C GLU A 104 -14.94 6.96 6.19
N LEU A 105 -14.15 7.77 6.90
CA LEU A 105 -13.41 8.89 6.31
C LEU A 105 -12.32 8.41 5.35
N GLU A 106 -11.56 7.39 5.76
CA GLU A 106 -10.51 6.80 4.91
C GLU A 106 -11.12 6.11 3.69
N LEU A 107 -12.25 5.42 3.87
CA LEU A 107 -13.00 4.82 2.78
C LEU A 107 -13.49 5.88 1.78
N SER A 108 -14.02 7.00 2.26
CA SER A 108 -14.43 8.12 1.41
C SER A 108 -13.27 8.67 0.56
N ARG A 109 -12.10 8.89 1.19
CA ARG A 109 -10.88 9.32 0.49
C ARG A 109 -10.40 8.28 -0.52
N TYR A 110 -10.41 7.00 -0.14
CA TYR A 110 -10.06 5.91 -1.04
C TYR A 110 -11.00 5.87 -2.25
N LEU A 111 -12.32 6.01 -2.07
CA LEU A 111 -13.28 6.04 -3.16
C LEU A 111 -13.06 7.22 -4.11
N ALA A 112 -12.60 8.38 -3.61
CA ALA A 112 -12.22 9.51 -4.47
C ALA A 112 -11.03 9.17 -5.38
N VAL A 113 -9.97 8.57 -4.81
CA VAL A 113 -8.82 8.09 -5.59
C VAL A 113 -9.26 7.02 -6.59
N ARG A 114 -10.06 6.05 -6.15
CA ARG A 114 -10.59 4.97 -6.98
C ARG A 114 -11.35 5.50 -8.18
N GLY A 115 -12.17 6.54 -7.99
CA GLY A 115 -12.90 7.22 -9.07
C GLY A 115 -11.99 7.92 -10.07
N ALA A 116 -11.00 8.69 -9.58
CA ALA A 116 -10.02 9.38 -10.42
C ALA A 116 -9.16 8.41 -11.24
N LEU A 117 -8.68 7.35 -10.58
CA LEU A 117 -7.92 6.28 -11.23
C LEU A 117 -8.78 5.55 -12.27
N HIS A 118 -10.03 5.22 -11.96
CA HIS A 118 -10.93 4.56 -12.90
C HIS A 118 -11.11 5.39 -14.17
N ALA A 119 -11.30 6.70 -14.05
CA ALA A 119 -11.36 7.60 -15.21
C ALA A 119 -10.05 7.62 -16.02
N GLY A 120 -8.90 7.65 -15.32
CA GLY A 120 -7.58 7.57 -15.95
C GLY A 120 -7.34 6.26 -16.70
N LEU A 121 -7.75 5.13 -16.11
CA LEU A 121 -7.64 3.79 -16.67
C LEU A 121 -8.53 3.61 -17.90
N ILE A 122 -9.79 4.04 -17.87
CA ILE A 122 -10.68 3.99 -19.05
C ILE A 122 -10.09 4.78 -20.22
N GLY A 123 -9.45 5.92 -19.94
CA GLY A 123 -8.79 6.74 -20.95
C GLY A 123 -7.51 6.12 -21.53
N ALA A 124 -6.83 5.23 -20.80
CA ALA A 124 -5.57 4.61 -21.21
C ALA A 124 -5.75 3.20 -21.79
N LEU A 125 -6.80 2.47 -21.42
CA LEU A 125 -6.89 1.02 -21.54
C LEU A 125 -7.98 0.56 -22.52
N TRP A 126 -7.98 1.12 -23.73
CA TRP A 126 -8.86 0.68 -24.82
C TRP A 126 -8.56 -0.73 -25.35
N ALA A 127 -7.48 -1.38 -24.89
CA ALA A 127 -7.17 -2.76 -25.23
C ALA A 127 -7.99 -3.74 -24.37
N GLU A 128 -8.66 -4.72 -25.02
CA GLU A 128 -9.54 -5.70 -24.36
C GLU A 128 -8.89 -6.45 -23.19
N ALA A 129 -7.57 -6.62 -23.24
CA ALA A 129 -6.77 -7.30 -22.24
C ALA A 129 -6.79 -6.67 -20.83
N PHE A 130 -7.32 -5.45 -20.69
CA PHE A 130 -7.41 -4.74 -19.41
C PHE A 130 -8.81 -4.79 -18.78
N LYS A 131 -9.87 -5.05 -19.56
CA LYS A 131 -11.26 -4.94 -19.07
C LYS A 131 -11.60 -5.94 -17.96
N ALA A 132 -11.01 -7.13 -17.99
CA ALA A 132 -11.28 -8.19 -17.01
C ALA A 132 -10.73 -7.89 -15.60
N ASP A 133 -9.66 -7.07 -15.50
CA ASP A 133 -8.90 -6.92 -14.27
C ASP A 133 -8.99 -5.50 -13.65
N VAL A 134 -9.80 -4.58 -14.24
CA VAL A 134 -9.89 -3.19 -13.77
C VAL A 134 -10.31 -3.10 -12.30
N GLY A 135 -11.28 -3.90 -11.88
CA GLY A 135 -11.76 -3.90 -10.48
C GLY A 135 -10.65 -4.26 -9.49
N VAL A 136 -9.85 -5.27 -9.82
CA VAL A 136 -8.70 -5.70 -9.01
C VAL A 136 -7.63 -4.61 -8.98
N LEU A 137 -7.27 -4.04 -10.12
CA LEU A 137 -6.30 -2.94 -10.19
C LEU A 137 -6.71 -1.73 -9.35
N LEU A 138 -7.99 -1.37 -9.38
CA LEU A 138 -8.52 -0.28 -8.56
C LEU A 138 -8.36 -0.57 -7.07
N ASP A 139 -8.59 -1.81 -6.64
CA ASP A 139 -8.40 -2.23 -5.25
C ASP A 139 -6.93 -2.32 -4.85
N LEU A 140 -6.05 -2.76 -5.75
CA LEU A 140 -4.60 -2.74 -5.53
C LEU A 140 -4.04 -1.33 -5.37
N ALA A 141 -4.69 -0.29 -5.92
CA ALA A 141 -4.22 1.08 -5.75
C ALA A 141 -4.22 1.51 -4.26
N LEU A 142 -5.05 0.90 -3.42
CA LEU A 142 -5.12 1.22 -1.99
C LEU A 142 -3.80 0.94 -1.26
N ILE A 143 -3.04 -0.07 -1.67
CA ILE A 143 -1.73 -0.39 -1.07
C ILE A 143 -0.57 0.36 -1.73
N HIS A 144 -0.86 1.27 -2.67
CA HIS A 144 0.16 2.17 -3.19
C HIS A 144 0.50 3.24 -2.13
N PRO A 145 1.77 3.42 -1.74
CA PRO A 145 2.16 4.36 -0.68
C PRO A 145 1.66 5.80 -0.85
N SER A 146 1.71 6.36 -2.07
CA SER A 146 1.17 7.70 -2.35
C SER A 146 -0.34 7.79 -2.13
N VAL A 147 -1.07 6.71 -2.42
CA VAL A 147 -2.51 6.62 -2.15
C VAL A 147 -2.77 6.51 -0.66
N MET A 148 -1.97 5.71 0.05
CA MET A 148 -2.07 5.57 1.50
C MET A 148 -1.82 6.90 2.22
N LEU A 149 -0.81 7.68 1.83
CA LEU A 149 -0.55 9.02 2.38
C LEU A 149 -1.80 9.92 2.32
N TYR A 150 -2.47 9.93 1.17
CA TYR A 150 -3.71 10.66 1.00
C TYR A 150 -4.86 10.07 1.83
N VAL A 151 -5.05 8.75 1.81
CA VAL A 151 -6.16 8.10 2.50
C VAL A 151 -6.08 8.33 4.01
N PHE A 152 -4.91 8.12 4.61
CA PHE A 152 -4.72 8.23 6.06
C PHE A 152 -4.50 9.69 6.52
N GLY A 153 -3.79 10.52 5.75
CA GLY A 153 -3.43 11.89 6.16
C GLY A 153 -4.12 13.02 5.42
N GLY A 154 -4.75 12.76 4.28
CA GLY A 154 -5.26 13.81 3.37
C GLY A 154 -4.16 14.49 2.54
N ASP A 155 -2.95 13.96 2.54
CA ASP A 155 -1.82 14.50 1.79
C ASP A 155 -1.94 14.16 0.30
N HIS A 156 -2.14 15.18 -0.52
CA HIS A 156 -2.33 15.07 -1.97
C HIS A 156 -1.04 15.33 -2.75
N SER A 157 0.09 15.63 -2.08
CA SER A 157 1.33 16.07 -2.72
C SER A 157 1.89 15.11 -3.75
N GLU A 158 1.65 13.81 -3.56
CA GLU A 158 2.12 12.75 -4.47
C GLU A 158 1.05 12.22 -5.43
N LEU A 159 -0.20 12.68 -5.30
CA LEU A 159 -1.25 12.26 -6.20
C LEU A 159 -1.22 13.07 -7.51
N PRO A 160 -1.62 12.47 -8.64
CA PRO A 160 -1.80 13.22 -9.88
C PRO A 160 -2.81 14.35 -9.73
N GLN A 161 -2.48 15.52 -10.27
CA GLN A 161 -3.28 16.75 -10.13
C GLN A 161 -4.16 17.06 -11.34
N SER A 162 -4.05 16.29 -12.42
CA SER A 162 -4.83 16.50 -13.66
C SER A 162 -5.30 15.17 -14.25
N ALA A 163 -6.34 15.22 -15.10
CA ALA A 163 -6.86 14.04 -15.78
C ALA A 163 -5.79 13.33 -16.64
N ASP A 164 -4.95 14.09 -17.35
CA ASP A 164 -3.85 13.52 -18.13
C ASP A 164 -2.80 12.89 -17.22
N ALA A 165 -2.47 13.50 -16.09
CA ALA A 165 -1.54 12.92 -15.12
C ALA A 165 -2.10 11.61 -14.54
N TRP A 166 -3.40 11.55 -14.24
CA TRP A 166 -4.07 10.32 -13.81
C TRP A 166 -4.04 9.23 -14.89
N ARG A 167 -4.15 9.59 -16.17
CA ARG A 167 -4.01 8.64 -17.29
C ARG A 167 -2.61 8.03 -17.34
N HIS A 168 -1.57 8.87 -17.27
CA HIS A 168 -0.18 8.41 -17.29
C HIS A 168 0.17 7.58 -16.05
N TRP A 169 -0.21 8.05 -14.87
CA TRP A 169 -0.01 7.34 -13.61
C TRP A 169 -0.74 5.99 -13.62
N GLY A 170 -2.01 5.97 -14.03
CA GLY A 170 -2.81 4.76 -14.09
C GLY A 170 -2.24 3.72 -15.05
N HIS A 171 -1.74 4.14 -16.21
CA HIS A 171 -1.06 3.25 -17.15
C HIS A 171 0.24 2.67 -16.53
N ALA A 172 1.10 3.53 -15.98
CA ALA A 172 2.36 3.11 -15.36
C ALA A 172 2.15 2.19 -14.15
N PHE A 173 1.07 2.42 -13.39
CA PHE A 173 0.61 1.55 -12.31
C PHE A 173 0.11 0.21 -12.84
N ALA A 174 -0.79 0.20 -13.82
CA ALA A 174 -1.51 -1.01 -14.25
C ALA A 174 -0.60 -2.05 -14.94
N VAL A 175 0.30 -1.63 -15.82
CA VAL A 175 1.17 -2.52 -16.62
C VAL A 175 1.94 -3.55 -15.76
N PRO A 176 2.71 -3.14 -14.73
CA PRO A 176 3.47 -4.08 -13.90
C PRO A 176 2.60 -4.94 -12.98
N GLN A 177 1.49 -4.39 -12.45
CA GLN A 177 0.60 -5.18 -11.61
C GLN A 177 -0.10 -6.29 -12.41
N LEU A 178 -0.53 -6.01 -13.64
CA LEU A 178 -1.11 -7.05 -14.50
C LEU A 178 -0.10 -8.13 -14.88
N ALA A 179 1.15 -7.76 -15.11
CA ALA A 179 2.20 -8.75 -15.35
C ALA A 179 2.33 -9.70 -14.16
N THR A 180 2.22 -9.18 -12.93
CA THR A 180 2.22 -9.98 -11.70
C THR A 180 0.98 -10.87 -11.63
N LEU A 181 -0.23 -10.32 -11.80
CA LEU A 181 -1.48 -11.08 -11.73
C LEU A 181 -1.54 -12.22 -12.76
N ARG A 182 -1.12 -11.97 -14.00
CA ARG A 182 -1.07 -12.99 -15.06
C ARG A 182 -0.05 -14.08 -14.80
N HIS A 183 1.07 -13.73 -14.18
CA HIS A 183 2.07 -14.71 -13.79
C HIS A 183 1.50 -15.68 -12.74
N LEU A 184 0.83 -15.15 -11.72
CA LEU A 184 0.19 -15.96 -10.66
C LEU A 184 -0.92 -16.86 -11.22
N GLN A 185 -1.75 -16.34 -12.14
CA GLN A 185 -2.79 -17.13 -12.81
C GLN A 185 -2.21 -18.32 -13.60
N LYS A 186 -1.05 -18.14 -14.24
CA LYS A 186 -0.37 -19.22 -14.96
C LYS A 186 0.23 -20.28 -14.03
N GLU A 187 0.69 -19.88 -12.84
CA GLU A 187 1.24 -20.84 -11.85
C GLU A 187 0.15 -21.67 -11.16
N ALA A 188 -1.08 -21.15 -11.12
CA ALA A 188 -2.23 -21.82 -10.51
C ALA A 188 -2.99 -22.78 -11.45
N ALA A 189 -2.69 -22.76 -12.76
CA ALA A 189 -3.34 -23.56 -13.81
C ALA A 189 -2.53 -24.80 -14.18
#